data_AF-A0A9D7F485-F1
#
_entry.id   AF-A0A9D7F485-F1
#
_cell.length_a   1.000
_cell.length_b   1.000
_cell.length_c   1.000
_cell.angle_alpha   90.00
_cell.angle_beta   90.00
_cell.angle_gamma   90.00
#
_symmetry.space_group_name_H-M   'P 1'
#
loop_
_entity.id
_entity.type
_entity.pdbx_description
1 polymer ?
#
loop_
_entity_poly.entity_id
_entity_poly.type
_entity_poly.pdbx_seq_one_letter_code
_entity_poly.pdbx_strand_id
1 'polypeptide(L)'
;MNLSLRIARRYLFAKKSTNAINLITGISVLGISIGTAALILVLSVFNGFEDLIQSLFSNFNPDVKITAVRGKPFIPVRVPGSGPKPGGRWNSSP
;
A
#
# COMPACT_ATOMS: atom_id res chain seq x y z
N MET A 1 -14.83 36.45 -19.11
CA MET A 1 -15.26 36.39 -20.52
C MET A 1 -15.17 34.93 -20.98
N ASN A 2 -16.27 34.16 -20.90
CA ASN A 2 -16.24 32.70 -21.14
C ASN A 2 -16.98 32.30 -22.44
N LEU A 3 -17.05 33.22 -23.41
CA LEU A 3 -17.72 33.01 -24.68
C LEU A 3 -17.10 31.85 -25.45
N SER A 4 -15.77 31.78 -25.54
CA SER A 4 -15.06 30.70 -26.25
C SER A 4 -15.36 29.32 -25.66
N LEU A 5 -15.39 29.19 -24.33
CA LEU A 5 -15.69 27.93 -23.64
C LEU A 5 -17.16 27.52 -23.82
N ARG A 6 -18.10 28.49 -23.82
CA ARG A 6 -19.53 28.24 -24.10
C ARG A 6 -19.77 27.82 -25.55
N ILE A 7 -19.07 28.43 -26.51
CA ILE A 7 -19.16 28.07 -27.93
C ILE A 7 -18.53 26.70 -28.15
N ALA A 8 -17.30 26.48 -27.68
CA ALA A 8 -16.61 25.20 -27.79
C ALA A 8 -17.44 24.04 -27.21
N ARG A 9 -18.01 24.19 -26.00
CA ARG A 9 -18.88 23.18 -25.39
C ARG A 9 -20.14 22.90 -26.23
N ARG A 10 -20.76 23.93 -26.82
CA ARG A 10 -21.93 23.77 -27.70
C ARG A 10 -21.58 22.94 -28.94
N TYR A 11 -20.40 23.13 -29.52
CA TYR A 11 -19.95 22.38 -30.69
C TYR A 11 -19.42 20.98 -30.34
N LEU A 12 -18.76 20.81 -29.19
CA LEU A 12 -18.23 19.52 -28.72
C LEU A 12 -19.35 18.54 -28.34
N PHE A 13 -20.44 19.05 -27.77
CA PHE A 13 -21.61 18.26 -27.34
C PHE A 13 -22.82 18.44 -28.27
N ALA A 14 -22.64 19.05 -29.45
CA ALA A 14 -23.72 19.18 -30.43
C ALA A 14 -24.15 17.80 -30.91
N LYS A 15 -25.40 17.41 -30.59
CA LYS A 15 -26.05 16.22 -31.16
C LYS A 15 -26.16 16.38 -32.68
N LYS A 16 -25.16 15.90 -33.43
CA LYS A 16 -25.28 15.72 -34.88
C LYS A 16 -25.96 14.37 -35.12
N SER A 17 -27.00 14.38 -35.95
CA SER A 17 -27.94 13.27 -36.23
C SER A 17 -27.32 12.09 -37.03
N THR A 18 -26.08 11.72 -36.73
CA THR A 18 -25.36 10.62 -37.38
C THR A 18 -24.88 9.67 -36.29
N ASN A 19 -25.68 8.64 -35.99
CA ASN A 19 -25.46 7.70 -34.88
C ASN A 19 -24.07 7.04 -34.90
N ALA A 20 -23.56 6.73 -36.09
CA ALA A 20 -22.22 6.15 -36.25
C ALA A 20 -21.10 7.09 -35.79
N ILE A 21 -21.20 8.39 -36.06
CA ILE A 21 -20.17 9.38 -35.69
C ILE A 21 -20.13 9.55 -34.17
N ASN A 22 -21.29 9.69 -33.52
CA ASN A 22 -21.37 9.83 -32.07
C ASN A 22 -20.84 8.59 -31.34
N LEU A 23 -21.06 7.40 -31.91
CA LEU A 23 -20.49 6.15 -31.38
C LEU A 23 -18.97 6.19 -31.46
N ILE A 24 -18.39 6.41 -32.64
CA ILE A 24 -16.93 6.44 -32.85
C ILE A 24 -16.27 7.47 -31.92
N THR A 25 -16.79 8.70 -31.86
CA THR A 25 -16.26 9.74 -30.96
C THR A 25 -16.34 9.31 -29.50
N GLY A 26 -17.43 8.65 -29.08
CA GLY A 26 -17.57 8.12 -27.73
C GLY A 26 -16.50 7.09 -27.36
N ILE A 27 -16.28 6.08 -28.22
CA ILE A 27 -15.27 5.03 -27.98
C ILE A 27 -13.85 5.61 -28.02
N SER A 28 -13.58 6.55 -28.93
CA SER A 28 -12.27 7.21 -29.02
C SER A 28 -11.94 7.98 -27.74
N VAL A 29 -12.87 8.81 -27.25
CA VAL A 29 -12.66 9.58 -26.02
C VAL A 29 -12.50 8.64 -24.82
N LEU A 30 -13.30 7.57 -24.76
CA LEU A 30 -13.24 6.59 -23.66
C LEU A 30 -11.89 5.84 -23.65
N GLY A 31 -11.41 5.40 -24.82
CA GLY A 31 -10.12 4.74 -24.95
C GLY A 31 -8.94 5.63 -24.56
N ILE A 32 -8.92 6.89 -25.04
CA ILE A 32 -7.88 7.86 -24.67
C ILE A 32 -7.94 8.16 -23.17
N SER A 33 -9.13 8.35 -22.61
CA SER A 33 -9.30 8.66 -21.18
C SER A 33 -8.74 7.55 -20.30
N ILE A 34 -9.06 6.28 -20.60
CA ILE A 34 -8.54 5.13 -19.87
C ILE A 34 -7.02 5.00 -20.05
N GLY A 35 -6.52 5.14 -21.28
CA GLY A 35 -5.09 5.03 -21.57
C GLY A 35 -4.27 6.10 -20.86
N THR A 36 -4.70 7.36 -20.93
CA THR A 36 -4.04 8.47 -20.24
C THR A 36 -4.12 8.32 -18.72
N ALA A 37 -5.27 7.90 -18.18
CA ALA A 37 -5.40 7.66 -16.75
C ALA A 37 -4.45 6.55 -16.26
N ALA A 38 -4.32 5.45 -17.00
CA ALA A 38 -3.40 4.38 -16.69
C ALA A 38 -1.93 4.87 -16.67
N LEU A 39 -1.53 5.65 -17.67
CA LEU A 39 -0.18 6.23 -17.72
C LEU A 39 0.10 7.17 -16.55
N ILE A 40 -0.86 8.04 -16.21
CA ILE A 40 -0.75 8.94 -15.05
C ILE A 40 -0.62 8.14 -13.75
N LEU A 41 -1.40 7.06 -13.58
CA LEU A 41 -1.31 6.21 -12.39
C LEU A 41 0.05 5.52 -12.26
N VAL A 42 0.59 4.98 -13.36
CA VAL A 42 1.91 4.33 -13.34
C VAL A 42 2.99 5.33 -12.97
N LEU A 43 2.98 6.52 -13.58
CA LEU A 43 3.91 7.61 -13.24
C LEU A 43 3.74 8.06 -11.78
N SER A 44 2.50 8.16 -11.30
CA SER A 44 2.21 8.51 -9.90
C SER A 44 2.74 7.49 -8.92
N VAL A 45 2.59 6.20 -9.22
CA VAL A 45 3.14 5.13 -8.39
C VAL A 45 4.65 5.25 -8.41
N PHE A 46 5.31 5.29 -9.57
CA PHE A 46 6.77 5.39 -9.62
C PHE A 46 7.33 6.63 -8.91
N ASN A 47 6.66 7.78 -9.01
CA ASN A 47 7.05 8.98 -8.29
C ASN A 47 6.97 8.82 -6.76
N GLY A 48 5.97 8.09 -6.22
CA GLY A 48 5.83 7.86 -4.77
C GLY A 48 6.41 6.53 -4.27
N PHE A 49 6.81 5.65 -5.18
CA PHE A 49 7.27 4.30 -4.89
C PHE A 49 8.68 4.30 -4.30
N GLU A 50 9.51 5.27 -4.69
CA GLU A 50 10.84 5.46 -4.12
C GLU A 50 10.78 5.73 -2.62
N ASP A 51 9.95 6.68 -2.19
CA ASP A 51 9.74 6.99 -0.77
C ASP A 51 9.14 5.79 0.00
N LEU A 52 8.22 5.06 -0.63
CA LEU A 52 7.65 3.85 -0.03
C LEU A 52 8.75 2.80 0.22
N ILE A 53 9.59 2.52 -0.78
CA ILE A 53 10.69 1.56 -0.63
C ILE A 53 11.68 2.03 0.44
N GLN A 54 12.08 3.30 0.41
CA GLN A 54 12.99 3.87 1.41
C GLN A 54 12.40 3.75 2.84
N SER A 55 11.12 4.05 3.01
CA SER A 55 10.44 3.93 4.30
C SER A 55 10.37 2.49 4.80
N LEU A 56 10.15 1.52 3.92
CA LEU A 56 10.16 0.10 4.27
C LEU A 56 11.55 -0.32 4.76
N PHE A 57 12.62 0.00 4.03
CA PHE A 57 13.98 -0.36 4.43
C PHE A 57 14.48 0.38 5.68
N SER A 58 14.13 1.66 5.83
CA SER A 58 14.45 2.45 7.02
C SER A 58 13.77 1.91 8.29
N ASN A 59 12.56 1.35 8.19
CA ASN A 59 11.91 0.68 9.32
C ASN A 59 12.63 -0.62 9.74
N PHE A 60 13.23 -1.35 8.79
CA PHE A 60 13.97 -2.58 9.10
C PHE A 60 15.40 -2.30 9.59
N ASN A 61 16.07 -1.27 9.09
CA ASN A 61 17.41 -0.83 9.53
C ASN A 61 17.44 0.69 9.74
N PRO A 62 16.84 1.19 10.82
CA PRO A 62 16.89 2.62 11.12
C PRO A 62 18.32 3.03 11.49
N ASP A 63 18.74 4.23 11.08
CA ASP A 63 20.05 4.80 11.42
C ASP A 63 20.29 4.86 12.95
N VAL A 64 19.21 4.94 13.73
CA VAL A 64 19.24 4.88 15.19
C VAL A 64 18.48 3.64 15.66
N LYS A 65 19.23 2.60 16.03
CA LYS A 65 18.68 1.36 16.61
C LYS A 65 18.85 1.36 18.12
N ILE A 66 17.76 1.56 18.87
CA ILE A 66 17.75 1.42 20.34
C ILE A 66 17.69 -0.07 20.68
N THR A 67 18.86 -0.69 20.87
CA THR A 67 18.97 -2.04 21.43
C THR A 67 19.17 -1.97 22.95
N ALA A 68 18.63 -2.96 23.67
CA ALA A 68 18.84 -3.05 25.10
C ALA A 68 20.33 -3.32 25.39
N VAL A 69 21.00 -2.40 26.11
CA VAL A 69 22.41 -2.53 26.52
C VAL A 69 22.64 -3.79 27.37
N ARG A 70 21.60 -4.25 28.08
CA ARG A 70 21.60 -5.51 28.84
C ARG A 70 20.22 -6.15 28.72
N GLY A 71 20.16 -7.37 28.20
CA GLY A 71 18.93 -8.15 28.14
C GLY A 71 18.35 -8.33 29.54
N LYS A 72 17.13 -7.84 29.78
CA LYS A 72 16.38 -8.22 30.98
C LYS A 72 16.01 -9.69 30.80
N PRO A 73 16.50 -10.62 31.64
CA PRO A 73 16.07 -12.01 31.53
C PRO A 73 14.56 -12.03 31.71
N PHE A 74 13.86 -12.71 30.80
CA PHE A 74 12.47 -13.07 31.02
C PHE A 74 12.46 -14.01 32.22
N ILE A 75 12.10 -13.48 33.38
CA ILE A 75 11.86 -14.29 34.57
C ILE A 75 10.41 -14.76 34.42
N PRO A 76 10.14 -16.01 34.02
CA PRO A 76 8.80 -16.53 34.09
C PRO A 76 8.36 -16.42 35.54
N VAL A 77 7.27 -15.70 35.81
CA VAL A 77 6.58 -15.74 37.10
C VAL A 77 6.32 -17.22 37.38
N ARG A 78 7.05 -17.79 38.35
CA ARG A 78 6.76 -19.13 38.82
C ARG A 78 5.36 -19.09 39.39
N VAL A 79 4.43 -19.73 38.69
CA VAL A 79 3.09 -19.98 39.21
C VAL A 79 3.28 -20.77 40.51
N PRO A 80 2.78 -20.28 41.66
CA PRO A 80 2.88 -21.01 42.91
C PRO A 80 2.18 -22.37 42.74
N GLY A 81 2.98 -23.45 42.68
CA GLY A 81 2.48 -24.82 42.49
C GLY A 81 3.15 -25.64 41.39
N SER A 82 4.00 -25.07 40.52
CA SER A 82 4.67 -25.82 39.43
C SER A 82 6.03 -26.43 39.83
N GLY A 83 6.24 -26.74 41.11
CA GLY A 83 7.44 -27.44 41.58
C GLY A 83 7.32 -28.96 41.35
N PRO A 84 8.42 -29.68 41.06
CA PRO A 84 8.38 -31.13 41.00
C PRO A 84 8.00 -31.68 42.38
N LYS A 85 6.99 -32.56 42.42
CA LYS A 85 6.51 -33.15 43.68
C LYS A 85 7.66 -33.91 44.36
N PRO A 86 7.93 -33.68 45.66
CA PRO A 86 8.95 -34.40 46.38
C PRO A 86 8.47 -35.86 46.56
N GLY A 87 9.03 -36.78 45.77
CA GLY A 87 8.63 -38.19 45.81
C GLY A 87 9.02 -39.06 44.60
N GLY A 88 9.58 -38.48 43.53
CA GLY A 88 10.13 -39.24 42.41
C GLY A 88 11.55 -39.75 42.71
N ARG A 89 11.64 -40.91 43.36
CA ARG A 89 12.86 -41.67 43.64
C ARG A 89 13.60 -42.01 42.34
N TRP A 90 14.59 -41.21 41.94
CA TRP A 90 15.56 -41.59 40.91
C TRP A 90 16.58 -42.54 41.53
N ASN A 91 16.27 -43.83 41.46
CA ASN A 91 17.21 -44.91 41.73
C ASN A 91 17.88 -45.32 40.41
N SER A 92 19.19 -45.12 40.30
CA SER A 92 20.13 -46.07 39.70
C SER A 92 21.55 -45.49 39.69
N SER A 93 22.33 -45.89 40.70
CA SER A 93 23.80 -45.94 40.70
C SER A 93 24.32 -46.94 39.65
N PRO A 94 25.65 -47.11 39.47
CA PRO A 94 26.79 -46.24 39.76
C PRO A 94 27.45 -45.66 38.50
#